data_AF-A0A447U1Y3-F1
#
_entry.id   AF-A0A447U1Y3-F1
#
_cell.length_a   1.000
_cell.length_b   1.000
_cell.length_c   1.000
_cell.angle_alpha   90.00
_cell.angle_beta   90.00
_cell.angle_gamma   90.00
#
_symmetry.space_group_name_H-M   'P 1'
#
loop_
_entity.id
_entity.type
_entity.pdbx_description
1 polymer ?
#
loop_
_entity_poly.entity_id
_entity_poly.type
_entity_poly.pdbx_seq_one_letter_code
_entity_poly.pdbx_strand_id
1 'polypeptide(L)' 'MADHADAFADLDYNIFRGLAFASGNPIYGLILNGMKGLYTRIGRHYFANPEARSLALGFYHKIIVVMRAGRARPGV' A
#
# COMPACT_ATOMS: atom_id res chain seq x y z
N MET A 1 -6.92 -2.89 -20.15
CA MET A 1 -7.26 -1.99 -19.02
C MET A 1 -7.40 -2.74 -17.70
N ALA A 2 -8.10 -3.88 -17.67
CA ALA A 2 -8.22 -4.72 -16.46
C ALA A 2 -6.86 -5.16 -15.88
N ASP A 3 -5.90 -5.58 -16.71
CA ASP A 3 -4.55 -5.98 -16.23
C ASP A 3 -3.82 -4.88 -15.47
N HIS A 4 -4.03 -3.60 -15.83
CA HIS A 4 -3.42 -2.49 -15.10
C HIS A 4 -4.08 -2.26 -13.75
N ALA A 5 -5.40 -2.44 -13.64
CA ALA A 5 -6.09 -2.29 -12.36
C ALA A 5 -5.76 -3.44 -11.39
N ASP A 6 -5.67 -4.67 -11.92
CA ASP A 6 -5.30 -5.87 -11.15
C ASP A 6 -3.87 -5.78 -10.62
N ALA A 7 -2.91 -5.42 -11.48
CA ALA A 7 -1.53 -5.22 -11.07
C ALA A 7 -1.38 -4.10 -10.03
N PHE A 8 -2.14 -3.00 -10.17
CA PHE A 8 -2.14 -1.93 -9.17
C PHE A 8 -2.73 -2.36 -7.83
N ALA A 9 -3.83 -3.12 -7.84
CA ALA A 9 -4.44 -3.64 -6.62
C ALA A 9 -3.48 -4.57 -5.85
N ASP A 10 -2.75 -5.42 -6.57
CA ASP A 10 -1.74 -6.29 -5.97
C ASP A 10 -0.54 -5.50 -5.45
N LEU A 11 -0.09 -4.48 -6.17
CA LEU A 11 0.97 -3.57 -5.73
C LEU A 11 0.58 -2.84 -4.44
N ASP A 12 -0.60 -2.20 -4.41
CA ASP A 12 -1.12 -1.47 -3.26
C ASP A 12 -1.22 -2.36 -2.03
N TYR A 13 -1.79 -3.55 -2.19
CA TYR A 13 -1.86 -4.55 -1.12
C TYR A 13 -0.48 -4.91 -0.58
N ASN A 14 0.50 -5.15 -1.45
CA ASN A 14 1.85 -5.53 -1.05
C ASN A 14 2.59 -4.39 -0.34
N ILE A 15 2.35 -3.13 -0.74
CA ILE A 15 2.92 -1.95 -0.05
C ILE A 15 2.41 -1.91 1.39
N PHE A 16 1.09 -1.95 1.61
CA PHE A 16 0.51 -1.89 2.95
C PHE A 16 0.89 -3.10 3.81
N ARG A 17 0.91 -4.30 3.22
CA ARG A 17 1.37 -5.51 3.90
C ARG A 17 2.83 -5.40 4.32
N GLY A 18 3.69 -4.91 3.43
CA GLY A 18 5.10 -4.69 3.72
C GLY A 18 5.30 -3.68 4.85
N LEU A 19 4.58 -2.56 4.83
CA LEU A 19 4.59 -1.55 5.89
C LEU A 19 4.10 -2.13 7.24
N ALA A 20 3.04 -2.94 7.21
CA ALA A 20 2.50 -3.58 8.40
C ALA A 20 3.52 -4.53 9.04
N PHE A 21 4.22 -5.36 8.26
CA PHE A 21 5.31 -6.19 8.79
C PHE A 21 6.52 -5.37 9.25
N ALA A 22 6.82 -4.26 8.56
CA ALA A 22 7.91 -3.35 8.94
C ALA A 22 7.66 -2.60 10.26
N SER A 23 6.42 -2.61 10.79
CA SER A 23 6.09 -2.02 12.09
C SER A 23 6.73 -2.73 13.29
N GLY A 24 7.27 -3.95 13.11
CA GLY A 24 7.78 -4.79 14.18
C GLY A 24 6.70 -5.61 14.89
N ASN A 25 5.41 -5.36 14.63
CA ASN A 25 4.31 -6.17 15.12
C ASN A 25 3.70 -7.02 13.98
N PRO A 26 3.90 -8.35 13.98
CA PRO A 26 3.43 -9.23 12.91
C PRO A 26 1.89 -9.33 12.83
N ILE A 27 1.16 -8.98 13.90
CA ILE A 27 -0.31 -9.07 13.93
C ILE A 27 -0.93 -8.21 12.81
N TYR A 28 -0.39 -7.02 12.55
CA TYR A 28 -0.90 -6.17 11.47
C TYR A 28 -0.72 -6.80 10.08
N GLY A 29 0.40 -7.48 9.85
CA GLY A 29 0.63 -8.23 8.62
C GLY A 29 -0.29 -9.44 8.47
N LEU A 30 -0.60 -10.12 9.59
CA LEU A 30 -1.53 -11.25 9.61
C LEU A 30 -2.98 -10.83 9.35
N ILE A 31 -3.42 -9.68 9.88
CA ILE A 31 -4.73 -9.10 9.57
C ILE A 31 -4.84 -8.86 8.06
N LEU A 32 -3.82 -8.26 7.44
CA LEU A 32 -3.80 -8.03 6.00
C LEU A 32 -3.73 -9.33 5.19
N ASN A 33 -3.10 -10.39 5.69
CA ASN A 33 -3.17 -11.71 5.05
C ASN A 33 -4.62 -12.22 4.99
N GLY A 34 -5.38 -12.09 6.09
CA GLY A 34 -6.79 -12.49 6.15
C GLY A 34 -7.69 -11.70 5.21
N MET A 35 -7.34 -10.44 4.91
CA MET A 35 -8.14 -9.56 4.05
C MET A 35 -7.75 -9.60 2.57
N LYS A 36 -6.67 -10.28 2.17
CA LYS A 36 -6.09 -10.20 0.81
C LYS A 36 -7.10 -10.35 -0.32
N GLY A 37 -7.94 -11.39 -0.26
CA GLY A 37 -8.89 -11.70 -1.33
C GLY A 37 -9.94 -10.61 -1.52
N LEU A 38 -10.51 -10.11 -0.42
CA LEU A 38 -11.49 -9.02 -0.46
C LEU A 38 -10.83 -7.70 -0.87
N TYR A 39 -9.67 -7.40 -0.30
CA TYR A 39 -8.91 -6.17 -0.55
C TYR A 39 -8.57 -6.03 -2.04
N THR A 40 -7.94 -7.05 -2.62
CA THR A 40 -7.56 -7.03 -4.04
C THR A 40 -8.78 -6.98 -4.94
N ARG A 41 -9.86 -7.73 -4.63
CA ARG A 41 -11.11 -7.68 -5.41
C ARG A 41 -11.72 -6.27 -5.46
N ILE A 42 -11.79 -5.57 -4.33
CA ILE A 42 -12.27 -4.17 -4.29
C ILE A 42 -11.28 -3.26 -5.02
N GLY A 43 -9.98 -3.47 -4.79
CA GLY A 43 -8.90 -2.72 -5.43
C GLY A 43 -8.98 -2.75 -6.96
N ARG A 44 -9.32 -3.89 -7.57
CA ARG A 44 -9.49 -4.01 -9.02
C ARG A 44 -10.57 -3.06 -9.56
N HIS A 45 -11.68 -2.92 -8.85
CA HIS A 45 -12.74 -1.98 -9.23
C HIS A 45 -12.34 -0.53 -8.97
N TYR A 46 -11.71 -0.26 -7.83
CA TYR A 46 -11.25 1.08 -7.47
C TYR A 46 -10.18 1.62 -8.44
N PHE A 47 -9.17 0.81 -8.73
CA PHE A 47 -8.05 1.15 -9.61
C PHE A 47 -8.38 1.00 -11.08
N ALA A 48 -9.61 0.64 -11.48
CA ALA A 48 -10.06 0.80 -12.85
C ALA A 48 -10.05 2.29 -13.25
N ASN A 49 -10.34 3.19 -12.30
CA ASN A 49 -10.27 4.64 -12.48
C ASN A 49 -8.79 5.12 -12.53
N PRO A 50 -8.34 5.75 -13.63
CA PRO A 50 -7.00 6.33 -13.72
C PRO A 50 -6.69 7.39 -12.65
N GLU A 51 -7.68 8.19 -12.22
CA GLU A 51 -7.49 9.21 -11.19
C GLU A 51 -7.18 8.58 -9.83
N ALA A 52 -7.82 7.47 -9.50
CA ALA A 52 -7.54 6.70 -8.28
C ALA A 52 -6.10 6.19 -8.26
N ARG A 53 -5.58 5.73 -9.41
CA ARG A 53 -4.17 5.32 -9.53
C ARG A 53 -3.22 6.50 -9.35
N SER A 54 -3.53 7.66 -9.95
CA SER A 54 -2.73 8.87 -9.79
C SER A 54 -2.68 9.34 -8.33
N LEU A 55 -3.83 9.33 -7.65
CA LEU A 55 -3.95 9.68 -6.24
C LEU A 55 -3.12 8.75 -5.34
N ALA A 56 -3.24 7.43 -5.56
CA ALA A 56 -2.49 6.43 -4.79
C ALA A 56 -0.97 6.55 -4.99
N LEU A 57 -0.52 6.76 -6.23
CA LEU A 57 0.90 7.03 -6.51
C LEU A 57 1.39 8.27 -5.77
N GLY A 58 0.63 9.37 -5.79
CA GLY A 58 0.96 10.58 -5.03
C GLY A 58 1.03 10.31 -3.52
N PHE A 59 0.15 9.46 -3.00
CA PHE A 59 0.17 9.04 -1.60
C PHE A 59 1.42 8.21 -1.24
N TYR A 60 1.82 7.23 -2.06
CA TYR A 60 3.04 6.45 -1.79
C TYR A 60 4.31 7.31 -1.79
N HIS A 61 4.40 8.31 -2.69
CA HIS A 61 5.50 9.27 -2.67
C HIS A 61 5.55 10.04 -1.34
N LYS A 62 4.39 10.47 -0.81
CA LYS A 62 4.32 11.15 0.49
C LYS A 62 4.77 10.24 1.63
N ILE A 63 4.37 8.97 1.63
CA ILE A 63 4.87 7.98 2.62
C ILE A 63 6.41 7.93 2.57
N ILE A 64 7.00 7.78 1.39
CA ILE A 64 8.46 7.70 1.22
C ILE A 64 9.14 8.97 1.77
N VAL A 65 8.60 10.15 1.48
CA VAL A 65 9.11 11.43 1.98
C VAL A 65 9.09 11.46 3.52
N VAL A 66 7.96 11.11 4.13
CA VAL A 66 7.82 11.09 5.59
C VAL A 66 8.75 10.07 6.23
N MET A 67 8.85 8.86 5.66
CA MET A 67 9.75 7.81 6.15
C MET A 67 11.22 8.25 6.09
N ARG A 68 11.65 8.88 5.00
CA ARG A 68 13.02 9.41 4.86
C ARG A 68 13.30 10.53 5.85
N ALA A 69 12.35 11.45 6.04
CA ALA A 69 12.47 12.53 7.01
C ALA A 69 12.55 12.00 8.46
N GLY A 70 11.74 10.99 8.79
CA GLY A 70 11.79 10.31 10.09
C GLY A 70 13.11 9.60 10.34
N ARG A 71 13.70 8.96 9.31
CA ARG A 71 15.01 8.29 9.38
C ARG A 71 16.18 9.27 9.53
N ALA A 72 16.02 10.50 9.03
CA ALA A 72 17.02 11.57 9.13
C ALA A 72 17.03 12.28 10.50
N ARG A 73 16.18 11.88 11.45
CA ARG A 73 16.29 12.28 12.86
C ARG A 73 16.91 11.14 13.69
N PRO A 74 18.23 10.96 13.69
CA PRO A 74 18.88 10.14 14.70
C PRO A 74 18.98 10.94 16.00
N GLY A 75 18.40 10.43 17.09
CA GLY A 75 18.66 10.92 18.45
C GLY A 75 17.61 11.88 19.02
N VAL A 76 16.55 11.30 19.58
CA VAL A 76 16.19 11.58 20.97
C VAL A 76 16.53 10.32 21.75
#